data_AF-A0A2P2DX46-F1
#
_entry.id   AF-A0A2P2DX46-F1
#
_cell.length_a   1.000
_cell.length_b   1.000
_cell.length_c   1.000
_cell.angle_alpha   90.00
_cell.angle_beta   90.00
_cell.angle_gamma   90.00
#
_symmetry.space_group_name_H-M   'P 1'
#
loop_
_entity.id
_entity.type
_entity.pdbx_description
1 polymer ?
#
loop_
_entity_poly.entity_id
_entity_poly.type
_entity_poly.pdbx_seq_one_letter_code
_entity_poly.pdbx_strand_id
1 'polypeptide(L)'
;MKNHKIVSIGKSLPEKLRQFFAPLEPIPYLFPILLIFYFVVSQGIETAKLKRMIREKVVEKDDLIRRNDDLKIGIVSYTSAERIEALYRRTYQYLPVSVGNRIVTIELPKEPEIKK
;
A
#
# COMPACT_ATOMS: atom_id res chain seq x y z
N MET A 1 27.08 1.50 -71.87
CA MET A 1 27.16 2.34 -70.65
C MET A 1 25.76 2.83 -70.30
N LYS A 2 25.19 2.39 -69.18
CA LYS A 2 23.85 2.79 -68.71
C LYS A 2 24.01 4.06 -67.86
N ASN A 3 23.47 5.19 -68.31
CA ASN A 3 23.38 6.39 -67.48
C ASN A 3 22.04 6.40 -66.74
N HIS A 4 22.13 6.39 -65.41
CA HIS A 4 20.99 6.46 -64.49
C HIS A 4 20.14 7.71 -64.74
N LYS A 5 18.85 7.49 -65.01
CA LYS A 5 17.83 8.53 -64.96
C LYS A 5 17.44 8.72 -63.49
N ILE A 6 17.99 9.74 -62.84
CA ILE A 6 17.52 10.16 -61.51
C ILE A 6 16.18 10.86 -61.74
N VAL A 7 15.09 10.15 -61.44
CA VAL A 7 13.73 10.67 -61.50
C VAL A 7 13.58 11.69 -60.37
N SER A 8 13.48 12.97 -60.72
CA SER A 8 13.15 14.05 -59.79
C SER A 8 11.68 13.95 -59.38
N ILE A 9 11.41 13.13 -58.36
CA ILE A 9 10.11 13.04 -57.69
C ILE A 9 10.01 14.26 -56.75
N GLY A 10 9.56 15.41 -57.25
CA GLY A 10 9.52 16.60 -56.39
C GLY A 10 8.84 17.86 -56.93
N LYS A 11 8.13 17.82 -58.06
CA LYS A 11 7.44 19.00 -58.60
C LYS A 11 6.09 18.66 -59.21
N SER A 12 5.06 18.53 -58.38
CA SER A 12 3.68 18.89 -58.76
C SER A 12 2.73 18.67 -57.56
N LEU A 13 2.87 19.48 -56.51
CA LEU A 13 1.72 19.76 -55.63
C LEU A 13 1.07 21.05 -56.16
N PRO A 14 -0.22 21.06 -56.52
CA PRO A 14 -0.87 22.24 -57.09
C PRO A 14 -0.79 23.42 -56.10
N GLU A 15 -0.43 24.61 -56.61
CA GLU A 15 -0.14 25.81 -55.80
C GLU A 15 -1.30 26.19 -54.85
N LYS A 16 -2.54 25.88 -55.24
CA LYS A 16 -3.74 26.06 -54.40
C LYS A 16 -3.69 25.22 -53.12
N LEU A 17 -3.17 23.99 -53.17
CA LEU A 17 -3.00 23.16 -51.97
C LEU A 17 -1.88 23.69 -51.07
N ARG A 18 -0.78 24.19 -51.66
CA ARG A 18 0.29 24.82 -50.87
C ARG A 18 -0.20 26.06 -50.13
N GLN A 19 -0.96 26.95 -50.77
CA GLN A 19 -1.55 28.11 -50.10
C GLN A 19 -2.57 27.74 -49.03
N PHE A 20 -3.29 26.63 -49.21
CA PHE A 20 -4.25 26.13 -48.22
C PHE A 20 -3.59 25.53 -46.97
N PHE A 21 -2.43 24.87 -47.13
CA PHE A 21 -1.67 24.25 -46.03
C PHE A 21 -0.53 25.11 -45.47
N ALA A 22 -0.16 26.20 -46.13
CA ALA A 22 0.81 27.19 -45.64
C ALA A 22 0.59 27.64 -44.18
N PRO A 23 -0.64 27.91 -43.70
CA PRO A 23 -0.85 28.28 -42.29
C PRO A 23 -0.64 27.11 -41.30
N LEU A 24 -0.53 25.86 -41.77
CA LEU A 24 -0.28 24.67 -40.95
C LEU A 24 1.20 24.28 -40.88
N GLU A 25 2.07 24.96 -41.62
CA GLU A 25 3.53 24.78 -41.53
C GLU A 25 4.14 24.88 -40.12
N PRO A 26 3.64 25.70 -39.17
CA PRO A 26 4.22 25.75 -37.82
C PRO A 26 3.85 24.53 -36.95
N ILE A 27 2.81 23.77 -37.30
CA ILE A 27 2.33 22.63 -36.51
C ILE A 27 3.39 21.52 -36.35
N PRO A 28 4.08 21.04 -37.41
CA PRO A 28 5.13 20.02 -37.24
C PRO A 28 6.31 20.49 -36.37
N TYR A 29 6.59 21.79 -36.30
CA TYR A 29 7.62 22.34 -35.41
C TYR A 29 7.18 22.38 -33.95
N LEU A 30 5.89 22.62 -33.69
CA LEU A 30 5.30 22.62 -32.34
C LEU A 30 4.94 21.22 -31.84
N PHE A 31 4.70 20.28 -32.74
CA PHE A 31 4.33 18.90 -32.44
C PHE A 31 5.27 18.16 -31.47
N PRO A 32 6.61 18.18 -31.62
CA PRO A 32 7.49 17.50 -30.67
C PRO A 32 7.39 18.07 -29.25
N ILE A 33 7.20 19.38 -29.11
CA ILE A 33 7.04 20.05 -27.81
C ILE A 33 5.71 19.62 -27.17
N LEU A 34 4.63 19.57 -27.96
CA LEU A 34 3.32 19.10 -27.49
C LEU A 34 3.33 17.63 -27.08
N LEU A 35 4.05 16.78 -27.81
CA LEU A 35 4.21 15.36 -27.45
C LEU A 35 4.98 15.20 -26.13
N ILE A 36 6.09 15.91 -25.96
CA ILE A 36 6.87 15.86 -24.72
C ILE A 36 6.01 16.35 -23.56
N PHE A 37 5.30 17.46 -23.73
CA PHE A 37 4.40 17.99 -22.72
C PHE A 37 3.31 16.98 -22.34
N TYR A 38 2.63 16.40 -23.33
CA TYR A 38 1.61 15.38 -23.11
C TYR A 38 2.16 14.17 -22.35
N PHE A 39 3.34 13.68 -22.74
CA PHE A 39 3.96 12.52 -22.12
C PHE A 39 4.34 12.79 -20.66
N VAL A 40 4.95 13.94 -20.38
CA VAL A 40 5.32 14.35 -19.01
C VAL A 40 4.10 14.48 -18.12
N VAL A 41 3.03 15.11 -18.61
CA VAL A 41 1.78 15.29 -17.86
C VAL A 41 1.10 13.93 -17.61
N SER A 42 1.02 13.06 -18.62
CA SER A 42 0.42 11.73 -18.49
C SER A 42 1.17 10.87 -17.48
N GLN A 43 2.51 10.86 -17.53
CA GLN A 43 3.34 10.17 -16.55
C GLN A 43 3.15 10.74 -15.14
N GLY A 44 3.00 12.05 -14.99
CA GLY A 44 2.71 12.69 -13.70
C GLY A 44 1.39 12.22 -13.08
N ILE A 45 0.35 12.08 -13.89
CA ILE A 45 -0.96 11.61 -13.42
C ILE A 45 -0.90 10.13 -13.02
N GLU A 46 -0.27 9.29 -13.83
CA GLU A 46 -0.13 7.85 -13.55
C GLU A 46 0.71 7.58 -12.30
N THR A 47 1.85 8.26 -12.16
CA THR A 47 2.72 8.14 -10.98
C THR A 47 2.01 8.60 -9.71
N ALA A 48 1.21 9.67 -9.76
CA ALA A 48 0.41 10.12 -8.63
C ALA A 48 -0.65 9.09 -8.23
N LYS A 49 -1.36 8.50 -9.20
CA LYS A 49 -2.32 7.41 -8.95
C LYS A 49 -1.64 6.19 -8.32
N LEU A 50 -0.52 5.77 -8.89
CA LEU A 50 0.25 4.63 -8.38
C LEU A 50 0.75 4.88 -6.95
N LYS A 51 1.29 6.07 -6.67
CA LYS A 51 1.76 6.46 -5.34
C LYS A 51 0.63 6.43 -4.30
N ARG A 52 -0.58 6.83 -4.69
CA ARG A 52 -1.76 6.73 -3.83
C ARG A 52 -2.13 5.27 -3.54
N MET A 53 -2.21 4.43 -4.56
CA MET A 53 -2.50 2.99 -4.36
C MET A 53 -1.47 2.30 -3.47
N ILE A 54 -0.18 2.60 -3.66
CA ILE A 54 0.90 2.08 -2.81
C ILE A 54 0.69 2.55 -1.36
N ARG A 55 0.39 3.82 -1.15
CA ARG A 55 0.15 4.36 0.21
C ARG A 55 -1.02 3.66 0.88
N GLU A 56 -2.14 3.50 0.18
CA GLU A 56 -3.32 2.81 0.70
C GLU A 56 -2.99 1.36 1.08
N LYS A 57 -2.23 0.64 0.25
CA LYS A 57 -1.80 -0.73 0.53
C LYS A 57 -0.80 -0.85 1.67
N VAL A 58 0.09 0.13 1.83
CA VAL A 58 1.03 0.17 2.97
C VAL A 58 0.27 0.35 4.28
N VAL A 59 -0.72 1.24 4.31
CA VAL A 59 -1.56 1.44 5.50
C VAL A 59 -2.34 0.17 5.83
N GLU A 60 -2.95 -0.48 4.83
CA GLU A 60 -3.67 -1.74 5.02
C GLU A 60 -2.75 -2.85 5.58
N LYS A 61 -1.52 -2.95 5.05
CA LYS A 61 -0.52 -3.91 5.53
C LYS A 61 -0.12 -3.63 6.98
N ASP A 62 0.12 -2.37 7.35
CA ASP A 62 0.50 -2.00 8.72
C ASP A 62 -0.65 -2.27 9.72
N ASP A 63 -1.90 -2.03 9.33
CA ASP A 63 -3.07 -2.37 10.16
C ASP A 63 -3.24 -3.87 10.35
N LEU A 64 -2.99 -4.67 9.30
CA LEU A 64 -3.01 -6.13 9.39
C LEU A 64 -1.92 -6.67 10.34
N ILE A 65 -0.73 -6.08 10.31
CA ILE A 65 0.37 -6.43 11.22
C ILE A 65 -0.05 -6.14 12.67
N ARG A 66 -0.59 -4.95 12.95
CA ARG A 66 -1.08 -4.59 14.29
C ARG A 66 -2.13 -5.57 14.80
N ARG A 67 -3.13 -5.91 13.98
CA ARG A 67 -4.16 -6.89 14.36
C ARG A 67 -3.57 -8.27 14.62
N ASN A 68 -2.56 -8.69 13.84
CA ASN A 68 -1.90 -9.97 14.05
C ASN A 68 -1.14 -10.00 15.38
N ASP A 69 -0.46 -8.92 15.73
CA ASP A 69 0.25 -8.79 17.00
C ASP A 69 -0.73 -8.73 18.18
N ASP A 70 -1.85 -8.02 18.06
CA ASP A 70 -2.93 -8.02 19.07
C ASP A 70 -3.51 -9.41 19.30
N LEU A 71 -3.69 -10.20 18.23
CA LEU A 71 -4.14 -11.58 18.32
C LEU A 71 -3.11 -12.48 19.00
N LYS A 72 -1.83 -12.34 18.65
CA LYS A 72 -0.74 -13.08 19.31
C LYS A 72 -0.68 -12.75 20.80
N ILE A 73 -0.74 -11.48 21.17
CA ILE A 73 -0.80 -11.04 22.57
C ILE A 73 -2.03 -11.64 23.25
N GLY A 74 -3.18 -11.61 22.58
CA GLY A 74 -4.40 -12.26 23.04
C GLY A 74 -4.18 -13.75 23.34
N ILE A 75 -3.72 -14.54 22.38
CA ILE A 75 -3.48 -15.98 22.54
C ILE A 75 -2.47 -16.27 23.66
N VAL A 76 -1.36 -15.53 23.71
CA VAL A 76 -0.36 -15.69 24.77
C VAL A 76 -0.95 -15.34 26.14
N SER A 77 -1.79 -14.32 26.24
CA SER A 77 -2.49 -13.97 27.49
C SER A 77 -3.51 -15.03 27.93
N TYR A 78 -4.29 -15.62 27.00
CA TYR A 78 -5.22 -16.69 27.32
C TYR A 78 -4.50 -17.96 27.76
N THR A 79 -3.48 -18.38 27.02
CA THR A 79 -2.70 -19.59 27.35
C THR A 79 -1.90 -19.43 28.64
N SER A 80 -1.39 -18.24 28.94
CA SER A 80 -0.75 -17.96 30.23
C SER A 80 -1.76 -17.92 31.37
N ALA A 81 -2.94 -17.32 31.19
CA ALA A 81 -4.00 -17.33 32.19
C ALA A 81 -4.45 -18.77 32.52
N GLU A 82 -4.64 -19.61 31.51
CA GLU A 82 -4.98 -21.03 31.66
C GLU A 82 -3.86 -21.80 32.40
N ARG A 83 -2.59 -21.54 32.05
CA ARG A 83 -1.45 -22.14 32.74
C ARG A 83 -1.35 -21.72 34.20
N ILE A 84 -1.60 -20.44 34.49
CA ILE A 84 -1.60 -19.89 35.86
C ILE A 84 -2.75 -20.53 36.65
N GLU A 85 -3.96 -20.58 36.10
CA GLU A 85 -5.10 -21.25 36.73
C GLU A 85 -4.79 -22.73 37.04
N ALA A 86 -4.25 -23.48 36.07
CA ALA A 86 -3.89 -24.88 36.27
C ALA A 86 -2.83 -25.06 37.37
N LEU A 87 -1.84 -24.16 37.44
CA LEU A 87 -0.84 -24.15 38.51
C LEU A 87 -1.49 -23.88 39.87
N TYR A 88 -2.36 -22.88 39.96
CA TYR A 88 -3.04 -22.53 41.21
C TYR A 88 -4.01 -23.61 41.68
N ARG A 89 -4.80 -24.22 40.79
CA ARG A 89 -5.67 -25.37 41.13
C ARG A 89 -4.86 -26.56 41.65
N ARG A 90 -3.62 -26.75 41.17
CA ARG A 90 -2.71 -27.80 41.64
C ARG A 90 -2.14 -27.53 43.02
N THR A 91 -1.81 -26.28 43.35
CA THR A 91 -1.20 -25.90 44.64
C THR A 91 -2.24 -25.60 45.72
N TYR A 92 -3.36 -24.96 45.36
CA TYR A 92 -4.41 -24.51 46.26
C TYR A 92 -5.77 -24.97 45.75
N GLN A 93 -6.17 -26.19 46.11
CA GLN A 93 -7.42 -26.82 45.65
C GLN A 93 -8.71 -26.09 46.06
N TYR A 94 -8.64 -25.19 47.03
CA TYR A 94 -9.79 -24.57 47.69
C TYR A 94 -9.96 -23.07 47.38
N LEU A 95 -9.05 -22.46 46.61
CA LEU A 95 -9.13 -21.03 46.33
C LEU A 95 -10.09 -20.75 45.16
N PRO A 96 -11.10 -19.87 45.31
CA PRO A 96 -11.96 -19.49 44.20
C PRO A 96 -11.15 -18.67 43.20
N VAL A 97 -10.88 -19.26 42.03
CA VAL A 97 -10.23 -18.57 40.91
C VAL A 97 -11.32 -18.16 39.93
N SER A 98 -11.45 -16.86 39.68
CA SER A 98 -12.30 -16.36 38.60
C SER A 98 -11.44 -15.98 37.39
N VAL A 99 -11.77 -16.57 36.24
CA VAL A 99 -11.12 -16.29 34.97
C VAL A 99 -12.03 -15.37 34.17
N GLY A 100 -11.69 -14.08 34.12
CA GLY A 100 -12.44 -13.06 33.40
C GLY A 100 -11.56 -12.39 32.36
N ASN A 101 -11.90 -12.56 31.07
CA ASN A 101 -11.35 -11.80 29.95
C ASN A 101 -9.83 -11.49 30.01
N ARG A 102 -9.01 -12.55 30.21
CA ARG A 102 -7.53 -12.53 30.29
C ARG A 102 -6.92 -12.12 31.65
N ILE A 103 -7.74 -11.92 32.68
CA ILE A 103 -7.30 -11.59 34.03
C ILE A 103 -7.69 -12.75 34.96
N VAL A 104 -6.74 -13.22 35.75
CA VAL A 104 -6.95 -14.22 36.80
C VAL A 104 -7.03 -13.47 38.14
N THR A 105 -8.19 -13.47 38.78
CA THR A 105 -8.38 -12.86 40.10
C THR A 105 -8.30 -13.94 41.17
N ILE A 106 -7.42 -13.73 42.15
CA ILE A 106 -7.10 -14.69 43.20
C ILE A 106 -7.42 -14.05 44.55
N GLU A 107 -8.38 -14.61 45.27
CA GLU A 107 -8.68 -14.19 46.64
C GLU A 107 -7.73 -14.90 47.61
N LEU A 108 -6.82 -14.15 48.22
CA LEU A 108 -5.89 -14.69 49.21
C LEU A 108 -6.64 -14.98 50.53
N PRO A 109 -6.31 -16.09 51.21
CA PRO A 109 -6.87 -16.37 52.53
C PRO A 109 -6.37 -15.33 53.56
N LYS A 110 -7.19 -15.06 54.58
CA LYS A 110 -6.84 -14.12 55.66
C LYS A 110 -5.51 -14.54 56.31
N GLU A 111 -4.59 -13.59 56.48
CA GLU A 111 -3.32 -13.86 57.16
C GLU A 111 -3.59 -14.42 58.57
N PRO A 112 -2.82 -15.42 59.01
CA PRO A 112 -2.93 -15.93 60.37
C PRO A 112 -2.63 -14.80 61.35
N GLU A 113 -3.54 -14.58 62.31
CA GLU A 113 -3.33 -13.61 63.38
C GLU A 113 -2.12 -14.05 64.21
N ILE A 114 -0.97 -13.41 63.97
CA ILE A 114 0.23 -13.58 64.77
C ILE A 114 -0.12 -13.03 66.15
N LYS A 115 -0.52 -13.93 67.07
CA LYS A 115 -0.69 -13.60 68.48
C LYS A 115 0.67 -13.13 69.00
N LYS A 116 0.80 -11.82 69.19
CA LYS A 116 1.91 -11.20 69.92
C LYS A 116 1.85 -11.57 71.39
#